data_AF-A0A3D3LA85-F1
#
_entry.id   AF-A0A3D3LA85-F1
#
_cell.length_a   1.000
_cell.length_b   1.000
_cell.length_c   1.000
_cell.angle_alpha   90.00
_cell.angle_beta   90.00
_cell.angle_gamma   90.00
#
_symmetry.space_group_name_H-M   'P 1'
#
loop_
_entity.id
_entity.type
_entity.pdbx_description
1 polymer ?
#
loop_
_entity_poly.entity_id
_entity_poly.type
_entity_poly.pdbx_seq_one_letter_code
_entity_poly.pdbx_strand_id
1 'polypeptide(L)' 'MSQALAELVEAGVHFGHQTRRWNPKMKPFILESRNQIHILNIEETLTQIATAAEFLAGLARKNKRILFVGCKR' A
#
# COMPACT_ATOMS: atom_id res chain seq x y z
N MET A 1 11.84 14.99 -3.49
CA MET A 1 11.04 13.73 -3.48
C MET A 1 11.86 12.68 -2.77
N SER A 2 11.30 11.95 -1.80
CA SER A 2 12.00 10.80 -1.24
C SER A 2 12.21 9.75 -2.35
N GLN A 3 13.38 9.13 -2.38
CA GLN A 3 13.71 8.11 -3.38
C GLN A 3 12.65 6.99 -3.40
N ALA A 4 12.18 6.57 -2.21
CA ALA A 4 11.14 5.56 -2.06
C ALA A 4 9.77 5.95 -2.66
N LEU A 5 9.37 7.23 -2.60
CA LEU A 5 8.12 7.67 -3.23
C LEU A 5 8.21 7.51 -4.76
N ALA A 6 9.32 7.94 -5.35
CA ALA A 6 9.55 7.83 -6.78
C ALA A 6 9.54 6.36 -7.24
N GLU A 7 10.21 5.48 -6.49
CA GLU A 7 10.24 4.03 -6.76
C GLU A 7 8.83 3.40 -6.73
N LEU A 8 7.99 3.76 -5.76
CA LEU A 8 6.60 3.26 -5.67
C LEU A 8 5.72 3.77 -6.82
N VAL A 9 5.93 5.01 -7.26
CA VAL A 9 5.21 5.58 -8.40
C VAL A 9 5.63 4.90 -9.69
N GLU A 10 6.93 4.72 -9.92
CA GLU A 10 7.49 4.04 -11.09
C GLU A 10 7.04 2.57 -11.17
N ALA A 11 6.99 1.88 -10.04
CA ALA A 11 6.46 0.51 -9.94
C ALA A 11 4.94 0.41 -10.12
N GLY A 12 4.22 1.53 -10.25
CA GLY A 12 2.77 1.55 -10.51
C GLY A 12 1.91 1.19 -9.30
N VAL A 13 2.43 1.31 -8.07
CA VAL A 13 1.72 0.90 -6.83
C VAL A 13 0.47 1.75 -6.57
N HIS A 14 0.42 2.96 -7.11
CA HIS A 14 -0.68 3.91 -6.93
C HIS A 14 -1.96 3.52 -7.69
N PHE A 15 -1.89 2.56 -8.63
CA PHE A 15 -3.07 2.13 -9.38
C PHE A 15 -3.95 1.18 -8.56
N GLY A 16 -5.16 1.64 -8.27
CA GLY A 16 -6.24 0.82 -7.72
C GLY A 16 -7.03 0.07 -8.79
N HIS A 17 -8.24 -0.35 -8.42
CA HIS A 17 -9.19 -0.97 -9.34
C HIS A 17 -10.10 0.07 -10.01
N GLN A 18 -10.96 -0.42 -10.91
CA GLN A 18 -12.04 0.36 -11.51
C GLN A 18 -12.96 0.95 -10.43
N THR A 19 -13.49 2.16 -10.64
CA THR A 19 -14.36 2.87 -9.69
C THR A 19 -15.64 2.12 -9.32
N ARG A 20 -16.09 1.17 -10.15
CA ARG A 20 -17.22 0.27 -9.83
C ARG A 20 -16.85 -0.89 -8.90
N ARG A 21 -15.56 -1.23 -8.76
CA ARG A 21 -15.02 -2.34 -7.95
C ARG A 21 -14.20 -1.77 -6.80
N TRP A 22 -14.85 -1.09 -5.87
CA TRP A 22 -14.20 -0.50 -4.71
C TRP A 22 -14.97 -0.78 -3.43
N ASN A 23 -14.29 -0.69 -2.30
CA ASN A 23 -14.89 -0.77 -0.98
C ASN A 23 -15.01 0.65 -0.41
N PRO A 24 -16.19 1.12 0.02
CA PRO A 24 -16.38 2.45 0.60
C PRO A 24 -15.42 2.81 1.75
N LYS A 25 -14.97 1.80 2.52
CA LYS A 25 -13.98 1.99 3.59
C LYS A 25 -12.60 2.44 3.07
N MET A 26 -12.33 2.31 1.78
CA MET A 26 -11.10 2.76 1.16
C MET A 26 -11.08 4.26 0.84
N LYS A 27 -12.21 4.97 1.01
CA LYS A 27 -12.31 6.41 0.71
C LYS A 27 -11.16 7.25 1.31
N PRO A 28 -10.71 7.04 2.57
CA PRO A 28 -9.61 7.82 3.15
C PRO A 28 -8.25 7.61 2.46
N PHE A 29 -8.06 6.50 1.75
CA PHE A 29 -6.79 6.11 1.11
C PHE A 29 -6.75 6.42 -0.39
N ILE A 30 -7.89 6.81 -0.98
CA ILE A 30 -8.00 7.17 -2.39
C ILE A 30 -7.69 8.66 -2.53
N LEU A 31 -6.66 8.98 -3.30
CA LEU A 31 -6.27 10.35 -3.62
C LEU A 31 -7.27 10.98 -4.61
N GLU A 32 -7.51 10.29 -5.73
CA GLU A 32 -8.44 10.73 -6.76
C GLU A 32 -8.91 9.56 -7.63
N SER A 33 -9.69 9.85 -8.67
CA SER A 33 -10.07 8.87 -9.69
C SER A 33 -9.84 9.43 -11.08
N ARG A 34 -9.07 8.73 -11.91
CA ARG A 34 -8.71 9.14 -13.27
C ARG A 34 -9.00 8.01 -14.23
N ASN A 35 -9.67 8.31 -15.35
CA ASN A 35 -10.03 7.29 -16.36
C ASN A 35 -10.72 6.06 -15.77
N GLN A 36 -11.66 6.28 -14.83
CA GLN A 36 -12.39 5.22 -14.12
C GLN A 36 -11.53 4.30 -13.24
N ILE A 37 -10.27 4.65 -12.95
CA ILE A 37 -9.39 3.94 -12.00
C ILE A 37 -9.20 4.79 -10.75
N HIS A 38 -9.27 4.18 -9.57
CA HIS A 38 -8.89 4.84 -8.32
C HIS A 38 -7.37 4.98 -8.22
N ILE A 39 -6.90 6.17 -7.90
CA ILE A 39 -5.49 6.44 -7.61
C ILE A 39 -5.32 6.51 -6.09
N LEU A 40 -4.41 5.70 -5.56
CA LEU A 40 -4.13 5.61 -4.12
C LEU A 40 -3.11 6.66 -3.69
N ASN A 41 -3.25 7.15 -2.45
CA ASN A 41 -2.29 8.07 -1.87
C ASN A 41 -1.00 7.35 -1.45
N ILE A 42 0.10 7.60 -2.15
CA ILE A 42 1.41 6.99 -1.87
C ILE A 42 2.08 7.59 -0.63
N GLU A 43 1.81 8.84 -0.29
CA GLU A 43 2.37 9.44 0.94
C GLU A 43 1.81 8.75 2.18
N GLU A 44 0.50 8.50 2.19
CA GLU A 44 -0.18 7.71 3.23
C GLU A 44 0.36 6.26 3.26
N THR A 45 0.61 5.68 2.08
CA THR A 45 1.19 4.34 1.96
C THR A 45 2.59 4.27 2.59
N LEU A 46 3.44 5.27 2.38
CA LEU A 46 4.78 5.32 2.98
C LEU A 46 4.73 5.39 4.51
N THR A 47 3.83 6.21 5.06
CA THR A 47 3.61 6.30 6.51
C THR A 47 3.23 4.93 7.08
N GLN A 48 2.26 4.25 6.44
CA GLN A 48 1.81 2.93 6.91
C GLN A 48 2.86 1.83 6.74
N ILE A 49 3.68 1.88 5.67
CA ILE A 49 4.81 0.96 5.50
C ILE A 49 5.80 1.12 6.65
N ALA A 50 6.11 2.35 7.08
CA ALA A 50 7.02 2.57 8.20
C ALA A 50 6.48 1.95 9.50
N THR A 51 5.19 2.18 9.81
CA THR A 51 4.54 1.57 10.98
C THR A 51 4.51 0.04 10.92
N ALA A 52 4.18 -0.54 9.75
CA ALA A 52 4.16 -1.98 9.56
C ALA A 52 5.56 -2.60 9.69
N ALA A 53 6.59 -1.94 9.13
CA ALA A 53 7.98 -2.37 9.23
C ALA A 53 8.48 -2.39 10.68
N GLU A 54 8.13 -1.36 11.47
CA GLU A 54 8.48 -1.32 12.90
C GLU A 54 7.83 -2.48 13.67
N PHE A 55 6.54 -2.74 13.42
CA PHE A 55 5.83 -3.86 14.03
C PHE A 55 6.47 -5.22 13.69
N LEU A 56 6.75 -5.46 12.41
CA LEU A 56 7.38 -6.69 11.93
C LEU A 56 8.81 -6.85 12.50
N ALA A 57 9.59 -5.77 12.58
CA ALA A 57 10.90 -5.77 13.21
C ALA A 57 10.80 -6.17 14.70
N GLY A 58 9.78 -5.69 15.41
CA GLY A 58 9.51 -6.08 16.79
C GLY A 58 9.20 -7.58 16.94
N LEU A 59 8.43 -8.15 16.01
CA LEU A 59 8.14 -9.59 15.99
C LEU A 59 9.40 -10.43 15.69
N ALA A 60 10.19 -10.00 14.71
CA ALA A 60 11.43 -10.65 14.33
C ALA A 60 12.44 -10.68 15.49
N ARG A 61 12.63 -9.55 16.20
CA ARG A 61 13.49 -9.47 17.40
C ARG A 61 13.05 -10.42 18.51
N LYS A 62 11.74 -10.73 18.60
CA LYS A 62 11.17 -11.68 19.58
C LYS A 62 11.17 -13.13 19.06
N ASN A 63 11.87 -13.39 17.95
CA ASN A 63 11.93 -14.69 17.27
C ASN A 63 10.55 -15.31 17.00
N LYS A 64 9.56 -14.45 16.67
CA LYS A 64 8.21 -14.90 16.29
C LYS A 64 8.18 -15.27 14.81
N ARG A 65 7.28 -16.18 14.44
CA ARG A 65 7.08 -16.62 13.06
C ARG A 65 6.18 -15.64 12.31
N ILE A 66 6.57 -15.27 11.09
CA ILE A 66 5.79 -14.45 10.15
C ILE A 66 5.39 -15.35 8.98
N LEU A 67 4.09 -15.56 8.78
CA LEU A 67 3.57 -16.36 7.67
C LEU A 67 3.37 -15.49 6.44
N PHE A 68 4.03 -15.83 5.35
CA PHE A 68 3.82 -15.22 4.04
C PHE A 68 2.78 -16.05 3.26
N VAL A 69 1.74 -15.39 2.73
CA VAL A 69 0.65 -16.05 2.00
C VAL A 69 0.45 -15.35 0.65
N GLY A 70 0.44 -16.13 -0.43
CA GLY A 70 0.13 -15.65 -1.78
C GLY A 70 -0.62 -16.72 -2.57
N CYS A 71 -1.68 -16.33 -3.28
CA CYS A 71 -2.55 -17.24 -4.04
C CYS A 71 -2.84 -16.78 -5.47
N LYS A 72 -2.27 -15.65 -5.91
CA LYS A 72 -2.38 -15.19 -7.29
C LYS A 72 -1.39 -15.98 -8.17
N ARG A 73 -1.76 -16.22 -9.43
CA ARG A 73 -0.92 -16.88 -10.43
C ARG A 73 0.20 -15.97 -10.90
#